data_AF-A0A285QH85-F1
#
_entry.id   AF-A0A285QH85-F1
#
_cell.length_a   1.000
_cell.length_b   1.000
_cell.length_c   1.000
_cell.angle_alpha   90.00
_cell.angle_beta   90.00
_cell.angle_gamma   90.00
#
_symmetry.space_group_name_H-M   'P 1'
#
loop_
_entity.id
_entity.type
_entity.pdbx_description
1 polymer ?
#
loop_
_entity_poly.entity_id
_entity_poly.type
_entity_poly.pdbx_seq_one_letter_code
_entity_poly.pdbx_strand_id
1 'polypeptide(L)'
;MILAALLLLQTAPSDDIVVTAGRLERFKASLTANGCKVRTSTGDAALDRIGCEAMQTCFPQYQSRYQATGERRLKASTRKVMRAALNGELTNCVDGEHRRGIAALAAARKATNG
;
A
#
# COMPACT_ATOMS: atom_id res chain seq x y z
N MET A 1 32.37 17.90 -35.69
CA MET A 1 32.74 17.25 -34.41
C MET A 1 31.49 17.34 -33.51
N ILE A 2 30.52 16.42 -33.62
CA ILE A 2 30.36 15.18 -32.82
C ILE A 2 30.47 15.53 -31.31
N LEU A 3 29.47 15.42 -30.43
CA LEU A 3 28.55 14.32 -30.04
C LEU A 3 27.20 14.95 -29.57
N ALA A 4 25.97 14.45 -29.80
CA ALA A 4 25.38 13.11 -29.64
C ALA A 4 25.31 12.60 -28.18
N ALA A 5 24.20 12.89 -27.49
CA ALA A 5 23.60 12.11 -26.38
C ALA A 5 22.22 12.73 -26.06
N LEU A 6 21.16 12.53 -26.85
CA LEU A 6 20.29 11.35 -26.87
C LEU A 6 20.07 10.69 -25.49
N LEU A 7 18.79 10.73 -25.09
CA LEU A 7 18.04 9.63 -24.49
C LEU A 7 18.28 9.31 -23.00
N LEU A 8 17.33 9.74 -22.15
CA LEU A 8 16.36 8.86 -21.46
C LEU A 8 15.82 9.57 -20.21
N LEU A 9 14.77 10.39 -20.36
CA LEU A 9 13.81 10.57 -19.26
C LEU A 9 13.10 9.23 -19.08
N GLN A 10 13.64 8.39 -18.21
CA GLN A 10 12.95 7.19 -17.75
C GLN A 10 11.83 7.63 -16.82
N THR A 11 10.61 7.77 -17.35
CA THR A 11 9.42 7.73 -16.52
C THR A 11 9.35 6.32 -15.92
N ALA A 12 9.77 6.20 -14.66
CA ALA A 12 9.64 4.97 -13.91
C ALA A 12 8.17 4.51 -13.94
N PRO A 13 7.91 3.21 -14.15
CA PRO A 13 6.54 2.69 -14.14
C PRO A 13 5.92 2.99 -12.78
N SER A 14 4.70 3.53 -12.78
CA SER A 14 3.88 3.76 -11.60
C SER A 14 3.60 2.41 -10.91
N ASP A 15 4.33 2.16 -9.82
CA ASP A 15 4.14 1.04 -8.89
C ASP A 15 2.86 1.23 -8.07
N ASP A 16 1.71 1.18 -8.74
CA ASP A 16 0.40 1.19 -8.08
C ASP A 16 0.18 -0.18 -7.41
N ILE A 17 0.48 -0.26 -6.11
CA ILE A 17 0.18 -1.44 -5.29
C ILE A 17 -1.22 -1.26 -4.70
N VAL A 18 -2.13 -2.15 -5.07
CA VAL A 18 -3.50 -2.21 -4.54
C VAL A 18 -3.55 -3.29 -3.46
N VAL A 19 -3.77 -2.86 -2.21
CA VAL A 19 -3.94 -3.76 -1.05
C VAL A 19 -5.43 -3.83 -0.71
N THR A 20 -5.96 -5.04 -0.56
CA THR A 20 -7.36 -5.31 -0.13
C THR A 20 -7.30 -6.15 1.15
N ALA A 21 -8.02 -5.76 2.20
CA ALA A 21 -8.05 -6.47 3.48
C ALA A 21 -9.50 -6.72 3.96
N GLY A 22 -9.73 -7.73 4.81
CA GLY A 22 -11.04 -8.42 4.90
C GLY A 22 -12.22 -7.61 5.48
N ARG A 23 -12.00 -6.67 6.41
CA ARG A 23 -13.03 -5.69 6.86
C ARG A 23 -12.98 -4.37 6.10
N LEU A 24 -12.08 -4.30 5.12
CA LEU A 24 -11.92 -3.26 4.11
C LEU A 24 -12.68 -3.60 2.82
N GLU A 25 -13.72 -4.47 2.83
CA GLU A 25 -14.44 -4.81 1.59
C GLU A 25 -14.88 -3.56 0.79
N ARG A 26 -15.18 -2.45 1.48
CA ARG A 26 -15.42 -1.14 0.86
C ARG A 26 -14.19 -0.22 0.82
N PHE A 27 -13.21 -0.39 1.70
CA PHE A 27 -12.02 0.45 1.68
C PHE A 27 -10.99 -0.09 0.71
N LYS A 28 -10.71 0.66 -0.35
CA LYS A 28 -9.62 0.36 -1.27
C LYS A 28 -8.72 1.56 -1.30
N ALA A 29 -7.42 1.34 -1.18
CA ALA A 29 -6.43 2.39 -1.33
C ALA A 29 -5.20 1.87 -2.06
N SER A 30 -4.48 2.79 -2.68
CA SER A 30 -3.18 2.54 -3.28
C SER A 30 -2.14 3.40 -2.58
N LEU A 31 -0.99 2.82 -2.25
CA LEU A 31 0.14 3.60 -1.77
C LEU A 31 1.03 3.98 -2.95
N THR A 32 1.35 5.27 -3.06
CA THR A 32 2.21 5.82 -4.09
C THR A 32 3.35 6.61 -3.44
N ALA A 33 4.33 7.06 -4.24
CA ALA A 33 5.37 7.99 -3.75
C ALA A 33 4.78 9.28 -3.14
N ASN A 34 3.59 9.69 -3.58
CA ASN A 34 2.88 10.88 -3.08
C ASN A 34 1.99 10.57 -1.87
N GLY A 35 2.10 9.37 -1.29
CA GLY A 35 1.32 8.92 -0.14
C GLY A 35 0.14 8.01 -0.51
N CYS A 36 -0.73 7.80 0.47
CA CYS A 36 -1.89 6.94 0.35
C CYS A 36 -3.01 7.64 -0.43
N LYS A 37 -3.52 6.96 -1.45
CA LYS A 37 -4.66 7.42 -2.25
C LYS A 37 -5.83 6.45 -2.06
N VAL A 38 -6.86 6.92 -1.35
CA VAL A 38 -8.13 6.19 -1.21
C VAL A 38 -8.80 6.10 -2.60
N ARG A 39 -9.12 4.88 -3.01
CA ARG A 39 -9.83 4.53 -4.25
C ARG A 39 -11.30 4.24 -4.00
N THR A 40 -11.62 3.71 -2.83
CA THR A 40 -13.00 3.48 -2.38
C THR A 40 -13.04 3.77 -0.88
N SER A 41 -13.92 4.68 -0.48
CA SER A 41 -14.06 5.15 0.91
C SER A 41 -15.01 4.22 1.69
N THR A 42 -14.80 4.14 3.00
CA THR A 42 -15.74 3.50 3.93
C THR A 42 -17.00 4.34 4.17
N GLY A 43 -16.96 5.64 3.87
CA GLY A 43 -17.96 6.64 4.27
C GLY A 43 -17.65 7.33 5.60
N ASP A 44 -16.62 6.90 6.34
CA ASP A 44 -16.12 7.55 7.56
C ASP A 44 -14.66 7.98 7.35
N ALA A 45 -14.42 9.30 7.33
CA ALA A 45 -13.09 9.86 7.08
C ALA A 45 -12.05 9.46 8.14
N ALA A 46 -12.46 9.14 9.37
CA ALA A 46 -11.55 8.64 10.40
C ALA A 46 -11.11 7.20 10.10
N LEU A 47 -12.04 6.35 9.65
CA LEU A 47 -11.72 4.98 9.23
C LEU A 47 -10.83 4.96 7.99
N ASP A 48 -11.10 5.82 7.00
CA ASP A 48 -10.27 5.92 5.80
C ASP A 48 -8.82 6.34 6.12
N ARG A 49 -8.66 7.28 7.06
CA ARG A 49 -7.35 7.72 7.55
C ARG A 49 -6.60 6.58 8.22
N ILE A 50 -7.27 5.83 9.11
CA ILE A 50 -6.68 4.65 9.76
C ILE A 50 -6.23 3.62 8.72
N GLY A 51 -7.03 3.39 7.67
CA GLY A 51 -6.67 2.51 6.57
C GLY A 51 -5.39 2.98 5.84
N CYS A 52 -5.27 4.29 5.58
CA CYS A 52 -4.08 4.86 4.98
C CYS A 52 -2.84 4.81 5.90
N GLU A 53 -2.99 5.13 7.18
CA GLU A 53 -1.91 5.08 8.18
C GLU A 53 -1.39 3.65 8.35
N ALA A 54 -2.29 2.65 8.34
CA ALA A 54 -1.91 1.24 8.36
C ALA A 54 -1.04 0.86 7.15
N MET A 55 -1.40 1.30 5.93
CA MET A 55 -0.60 1.07 4.73
C MET A 55 0.77 1.77 4.80
N GLN A 56 0.80 3.01 5.27
CA GLN A 56 2.03 3.79 5.43
C GLN A 56 2.97 3.21 6.49
N THR A 57 2.42 2.60 7.53
CA THR A 57 3.19 1.93 8.59
C THR A 57 3.81 0.63 8.09
N CYS A 58 3.04 -0.17 7.35
CA CYS A 58 3.46 -1.50 6.93
C CYS A 58 4.37 -1.50 5.71
N PHE A 59 4.04 -0.73 4.68
CA PHE A 59 4.71 -0.84 3.38
C PHE A 59 6.23 -0.61 3.40
N PRO A 60 6.80 0.33 4.17
CA PRO A 60 8.26 0.53 4.21
C PRO A 60 9.05 -0.74 4.52
N GLN A 61 8.49 -1.65 5.33
CA GLN A 61 9.12 -2.92 5.71
C GLN A 61 9.22 -3.91 4.53
N TYR A 62 8.35 -3.76 3.53
CA TYR A 62 8.27 -4.64 2.36
C TYR A 62 8.81 -3.99 1.07
N GLN A 63 9.12 -2.69 1.10
CA GLN A 63 9.47 -1.90 -0.07
C GLN A 63 10.63 -2.50 -0.89
N SER A 64 11.72 -2.90 -0.22
CA SER A 64 12.89 -3.50 -0.89
C SER A 64 12.53 -4.83 -1.56
N ARG A 65 11.67 -5.65 -0.93
CA ARG A 65 11.21 -6.93 -1.49
C ARG A 65 10.28 -6.72 -2.69
N TYR A 66 9.42 -5.69 -2.66
CA TYR A 66 8.62 -5.31 -3.83
C TYR A 66 9.49 -4.87 -4.99
N GLN A 67 10.52 -4.07 -4.75
CA GLN A 67 11.48 -3.65 -5.77
C GLN A 67 12.21 -4.85 -6.40
N ALA A 68 12.61 -5.84 -5.60
CA ALA A 68 13.22 -7.07 -6.10
C ALA A 68 12.28 -7.85 -7.04
N THR A 69 10.95 -7.76 -6.87
CA THR A 69 10.01 -8.38 -7.83
C THR A 69 10.02 -7.72 -9.21
N GLY A 70 10.56 -6.51 -9.34
CA GLY A 70 10.71 -5.77 -10.59
C GLY A 70 11.93 -6.15 -11.41
N GLU A 71 12.79 -7.06 -10.92
CA GLU A 71 14.03 -7.41 -11.61
C GLU A 71 13.79 -7.97 -13.01
N ARG A 72 14.51 -7.40 -14.01
CA ARG A 72 14.30 -7.66 -15.44
C ARG A 72 14.53 -9.12 -15.84
N ARG A 73 15.33 -9.86 -15.06
CA ARG A 73 15.68 -11.26 -15.31
C ARG A 73 14.63 -12.25 -14.79
N LEU A 74 13.70 -11.80 -13.93
CA LEU A 74 12.64 -12.65 -13.42
C LEU A 74 11.60 -12.92 -14.50
N LYS A 75 11.12 -14.16 -14.61
CA LYS A 75 9.98 -14.49 -15.47
C LYS A 75 8.70 -13.87 -14.91
N ALA A 76 7.75 -13.55 -15.78
CA ALA A 76 6.47 -12.95 -15.37
C ALA A 76 5.71 -13.83 -14.34
N SER A 77 5.73 -15.15 -14.51
CA SER A 77 5.15 -16.11 -13.56
C SER A 77 5.82 -16.03 -12.19
N THR A 78 7.16 -15.96 -12.14
CA THR A 78 7.92 -15.78 -10.91
C THR A 78 7.56 -14.48 -10.20
N ARG A 79 7.51 -13.36 -10.95
CA ARG A 79 7.09 -12.06 -10.39
C ARG A 79 5.69 -12.12 -9.80
N LYS A 80 4.75 -12.79 -10.48
CA LYS A 80 3.38 -12.97 -9.99
C LYS A 80 3.33 -13.73 -8.68
N VAL A 81 4.07 -14.84 -8.56
CA VAL A 81 4.13 -15.64 -7.33
C VAL A 81 4.75 -14.84 -6.18
N MET A 82 5.87 -14.16 -6.43
CA MET A 82 6.54 -13.33 -5.41
C MET A 82 5.64 -12.20 -4.93
N ARG A 83 4.98 -11.48 -5.85
CA ARG A 83 4.03 -10.41 -5.49
C ARG A 83 2.82 -10.94 -4.75
N ALA A 84 2.29 -12.12 -5.10
CA ALA A 84 1.17 -12.72 -4.38
C ALA A 84 1.55 -13.05 -2.93
N ALA A 85 2.74 -13.61 -2.70
CA ALA A 85 3.25 -13.86 -1.35
C ALA A 85 3.43 -12.56 -0.56
N LEU A 86 4.09 -11.55 -1.16
CA LEU A 86 4.29 -10.24 -0.53
C LEU A 86 2.98 -9.52 -0.23
N ASN A 87 2.00 -9.60 -1.14
CA ASN A 87 0.68 -9.05 -0.91
C ASN A 87 0.01 -9.71 0.30
N GLY A 88 0.12 -11.04 0.46
CA GLY A 88 -0.43 -11.74 1.62
C GLY A 88 0.20 -11.28 2.94
N GLU A 89 1.53 -11.15 2.99
CA GLU A 89 2.24 -10.65 4.16
C GLU A 89 1.88 -9.19 4.48
N LEU A 90 1.85 -8.33 3.45
CA LEU A 90 1.48 -6.93 3.59
C LEU A 90 0.03 -6.78 4.06
N THR A 91 -0.91 -7.55 3.50
CA THR A 91 -2.31 -7.57 3.94
C THR A 91 -2.40 -7.93 5.43
N ASN A 92 -1.67 -8.94 5.89
CA ASN A 92 -1.67 -9.32 7.31
C ASN A 92 -1.19 -8.17 8.23
N CYS A 93 -0.14 -7.46 7.82
CA CYS A 93 0.34 -6.30 8.57
C CYS A 93 -0.72 -5.18 8.60
N VAL A 94 -1.25 -4.81 7.43
CA VAL A 94 -2.24 -3.74 7.28
C VAL A 94 -3.51 -4.05 8.09
N ASP A 95 -4.00 -5.30 8.05
CA ASP A 95 -5.13 -5.74 8.87
C ASP A 95 -4.86 -5.65 10.38
N GLY A 96 -3.62 -5.92 10.79
CA GLY A 96 -3.19 -5.78 12.18
C GLY A 96 -3.17 -4.32 12.66
N GLU A 97 -2.58 -3.42 11.88
CA GLU A 97 -2.55 -1.98 12.19
C GLU A 97 -3.94 -1.35 12.12
N HIS A 98 -4.71 -1.68 11.09
CA HIS A 98 -6.07 -1.15 10.91
C HIS A 98 -7.00 -1.53 12.09
N ARG A 99 -6.95 -2.78 12.54
CA ARG A 99 -7.73 -3.22 13.72
C ARG A 99 -7.32 -2.47 15.00
N ARG A 100 -6.03 -2.22 15.20
CA ARG A 100 -5.54 -1.42 16.33
C ARG A 100 -6.05 0.02 16.27
N GLY A 101 -5.97 0.65 15.11
CA GLY A 101 -6.49 2.01 14.91
C GLY A 101 -7.99 2.12 15.15
N ILE A 102 -8.78 1.16 14.66
CA ILE A 102 -10.23 1.12 14.93
C ILE A 102 -10.52 0.97 16.43
N ALA A 103 -9.80 0.09 17.13
CA ALA A 103 -9.98 -0.10 18.56
C ALA A 103 -9.68 1.20 19.34
N ALA A 104 -8.61 1.92 18.96
CA ALA A 104 -8.27 3.22 19.54
C ALA A 104 -9.35 4.28 19.26
N LEU A 105 -9.85 4.36 18.02
CA LEU A 105 -10.94 5.29 17.67
C LEU A 105 -12.22 4.99 18.45
N ALA A 106 -12.57 3.71 18.61
CA ALA A 106 -13.73 3.30 19.39
C ALA A 106 -13.59 3.68 20.86
N ALA A 107 -12.40 3.52 21.46
CA ALA A 107 -12.12 3.94 22.82
C ALA A 107 -12.24 5.47 22.98
N ALA A 108 -11.68 6.24 22.05
CA ALA A 108 -11.78 7.70 22.05
C ALA A 108 -13.23 8.19 21.96
N ARG A 109 -14.03 7.61 21.04
CA ARG A 109 -15.46 7.95 20.90
C ARG A 109 -16.28 7.65 22.15
N LYS A 110 -15.94 6.58 22.88
CA LYS A 110 -16.58 6.27 24.17
C LYS A 110 -16.22 7.28 25.25
N ALA A 111 -14.97 7.72 25.31
CA ALA A 111 -14.50 8.69 26.29
C ALA A 111 -15.08 10.11 26.09
N THR A 112 -15.45 10.48 24.86
CA THR A 112 -16.08 11.78 24.57
C THR A 112 -17.60 11.79 24.76
N ASN A 113 -18.25 10.61 24.75
CA ASN A 113 -19.71 10.48 24.80
C ASN A 113 -20.23 9.93 26.15
N GLY A 114 -19.36 9.74 27.13
CA GLY A 114 -19.71 9.33 28.51
C GLY A 114 -19.29 10.40 29.50
#